data_AF-A0A946YZD5-F1
#
_entry.id   AF-A0A946YZD5-F1
#
_cell.length_a   1.000
_cell.length_b   1.000
_cell.length_c   1.000
_cell.angle_alpha   90.00
_cell.angle_beta   90.00
_cell.angle_gamma   90.00
#
_symmetry.space_group_name_H-M   'P 1'
#
loop_
_entity.id
_entity.type
_entity.pdbx_description
1 polymer ?
#
loop_
_entity_poly.entity_id
_entity_poly.type
_entity_poly.pdbx_seq_one_letter_code
_entity_poly.pdbx_strand_id
1 'polypeptide(L)'
;MTVHRSDADLMLWLESGHRTDDHILGCDVCTVRLEDLTSLDQSLLEAARSMTKPPEGLVERIDARMRSRGQLFEAIAAVGGLFSLGWRTIDTLWTNHE
;
A
#
# COMPACT_ATOMS: atom_id res chain seq x y z
N MET A 1 0.09 -32.08 17.03
CA MET A 1 -1.29 -31.64 16.81
C MET A 1 -1.39 -30.18 17.19
N THR A 2 -1.35 -29.29 16.21
CA THR A 2 -1.67 -27.87 16.42
C THR A 2 -3.18 -27.74 16.56
N VAL A 3 -3.65 -27.09 17.62
CA VAL A 3 -5.07 -26.85 17.84
C VAL A 3 -5.48 -25.67 16.95
N HIS A 4 -6.45 -25.90 16.05
CA HIS A 4 -6.99 -24.87 15.17
C HIS A 4 -8.10 -24.08 15.87
N ARG A 5 -8.24 -22.80 15.55
CA ARG A 5 -9.31 -21.95 16.06
C ARG A 5 -10.67 -22.36 15.49
N SER A 6 -11.72 -22.06 16.26
CA SER A 6 -13.10 -22.22 15.80
C SER A 6 -13.50 -21.08 14.85
N ASP A 7 -14.54 -21.31 14.05
CA ASP A 7 -15.03 -20.30 13.09
C ASP A 7 -15.56 -19.05 13.81
N ALA A 8 -16.13 -19.21 15.00
CA ALA A 8 -16.56 -18.09 15.85
C ALA A 8 -15.37 -17.22 16.30
N ASP A 9 -14.24 -17.84 16.63
CA ASP A 9 -13.02 -17.11 17.00
C ASP A 9 -12.39 -16.40 15.80
N LEU A 10 -12.47 -17.01 14.60
CA LEU A 10 -12.00 -16.41 13.35
C LEU A 10 -12.85 -15.19 12.95
N MET A 11 -14.17 -15.27 13.09
CA MET A 11 -15.08 -14.15 12.86
C MET A 11 -14.86 -13.01 13.86
N LEU A 12 -14.71 -13.33 15.15
CA LEU A 12 -14.41 -12.34 16.18
C LEU A 12 -13.05 -11.65 15.92
N TRP A 13 -12.08 -12.40 15.40
CA TRP A 13 -10.79 -11.85 14.99
C TRP A 13 -10.92 -10.87 13.81
N LEU A 14 -11.72 -11.20 12.79
CA LEU A 14 -12.03 -10.31 11.67
C LEU A 14 -12.71 -9.01 12.12
N GLU A 15 -13.67 -9.11 13.04
CA GLU A 15 -14.44 -7.95 13.52
C GLU A 15 -13.63 -7.03 14.45
N SER A 16 -12.82 -7.61 15.35
CA SER A 16 -12.09 -6.84 16.35
C SER A 16 -10.80 -6.20 15.82
N GLY A 17 -10.27 -6.69 14.69
CA GLY A 17 -9.00 -6.23 14.14
C GLY A 17 -7.83 -6.38 15.11
N HIS A 18 -7.96 -7.24 16.14
CA HIS A 18 -6.91 -7.43 17.13
C HIS A 18 -5.67 -8.03 16.45
N ARG A 19 -4.58 -7.27 16.54
CA ARG A 19 -3.31 -7.48 15.83
C ARG A 19 -2.76 -8.90 15.97
N THR A 20 -2.25 -9.39 14.83
CA THR A 20 -1.22 -10.43 14.69
C THR A 20 -1.42 -11.65 15.59
N ASP A 21 -2.34 -12.51 15.17
CA ASP A 21 -2.21 -13.91 15.55
C ASP A 21 -1.28 -14.59 14.54
N ASP A 22 -0.01 -14.74 14.94
CA ASP A 22 1.01 -15.42 14.14
C ASP A 22 0.58 -16.84 13.75
N HIS A 23 -0.31 -17.47 14.53
CA HIS A 23 -0.88 -18.76 14.16
C HIS A 23 -1.76 -18.66 12.92
N ILE A 24 -2.64 -17.66 12.83
CA ILE A 24 -3.53 -17.48 11.66
C ILE A 24 -2.71 -17.18 10.40
N LEU A 25 -1.66 -16.35 10.54
CA LEU A 25 -0.79 -15.97 9.42
C LEU A 25 0.12 -17.11 8.93
N GLY A 26 0.46 -18.06 9.81
CA GLY A 26 1.33 -19.19 9.49
C GLY A 26 0.61 -20.54 9.29
N CYS A 27 -0.72 -20.58 9.31
CA CYS A 27 -1.50 -21.81 9.27
C CYS A 27 -2.45 -21.84 8.07
N ASP A 28 -2.07 -22.58 7.04
CA ASP A 28 -2.85 -22.74 5.80
C ASP A 28 -4.31 -23.15 6.05
N VAL A 29 -4.57 -24.00 7.06
CA VAL A 29 -5.93 -24.45 7.40
C VAL A 29 -6.79 -23.30 7.93
N CYS A 30 -6.23 -22.44 8.78
CA CYS A 30 -6.95 -21.28 9.30
C CYS A 30 -7.14 -20.22 8.22
N THR A 31 -6.18 -20.07 7.32
CA THR A 31 -6.27 -19.17 6.15
C THR A 31 -7.38 -19.58 5.19
N VAL A 32 -7.43 -20.86 4.79
CA VAL A 32 -8.49 -21.37 3.90
C VAL A 32 -9.87 -21.21 4.54
N ARG A 33 -10.01 -21.48 5.84
CA ARG A 33 -11.28 -21.26 6.54
C ARG A 33 -11.68 -19.79 6.60
N LEU A 34 -10.73 -18.88 6.77
CA LEU A 34 -11.00 -17.45 6.70
C LEU A 34 -11.42 -17.03 5.29
N GLU A 35 -10.79 -17.57 4.26
CA GLU A 35 -11.20 -17.33 2.86
C GLU A 35 -12.63 -17.81 2.62
N ASP A 36 -13.00 -18.98 3.13
CA ASP A 36 -14.37 -19.49 3.03
C ASP A 36 -15.37 -18.60 3.80
N LEU A 37 -15.04 -18.21 5.04
CA LEU A 37 -15.90 -17.35 5.87
C LEU A 37 -16.05 -15.93 5.33
N THR A 38 -15.03 -15.41 4.64
CA THR A 38 -15.02 -14.08 4.01
C THR A 38 -15.34 -14.11 2.54
N SER A 39 -15.59 -15.29 1.97
CA SER A 39 -15.97 -15.42 0.57
C SER A 39 -17.28 -14.67 0.34
N LEU A 40 -17.19 -13.53 -0.32
CA LEU A 40 -18.38 -12.83 -0.78
C LEU A 40 -18.94 -13.58 -1.97
N ASP A 41 -20.25 -13.76 -1.99
CA ASP A 41 -20.95 -14.24 -3.18
C ASP A 41 -20.59 -13.35 -4.38
N GLN A 42 -20.19 -13.99 -5.47
CA GLN A 42 -19.80 -13.33 -6.70
C GLN A 42 -20.92 -12.40 -7.22
N SER A 43 -22.18 -12.79 -6.98
CA SER A 43 -23.34 -11.96 -7.34
C SER A 43 -23.40 -10.65 -6.54
N LEU A 44 -23.04 -10.68 -5.26
CA LEU A 44 -22.96 -9.50 -4.39
C LEU A 44 -21.78 -8.61 -4.77
N LEU A 45 -20.65 -9.20 -5.16
CA LEU A 45 -19.50 -8.44 -5.68
C LEU A 45 -19.85 -7.70 -6.98
N GLU A 46 -20.58 -8.34 -7.89
CA GLU A 46 -21.02 -7.72 -9.14
C GLU A 46 -22.05 -6.61 -8.89
N ALA A 47 -23.01 -6.84 -7.99
CA ALA A 47 -23.94 -5.82 -7.54
C ALA A 47 -23.20 -4.62 -6.92
N ALA A 48 -22.25 -4.85 -6.02
CA ALA A 48 -21.44 -3.80 -5.42
C ALA A 48 -20.60 -3.04 -6.46
N ARG A 49 -20.01 -3.71 -7.45
CA ARG A 49 -19.29 -3.07 -8.56
C ARG A 49 -20.18 -2.14 -9.38
N SER A 50 -21.43 -2.55 -9.63
CA SER A 50 -22.39 -1.71 -10.35
C SER A 50 -22.74 -0.43 -9.58
N MET A 51 -22.79 -0.50 -8.24
CA MET A 51 -23.10 0.63 -7.35
C MET A 51 -21.89 1.54 -7.08
N THR A 52 -20.67 1.00 -7.21
CA THR A 52 -19.41 1.69 -6.95
C THR A 52 -18.68 2.09 -8.23
N LYS A 53 -19.38 2.12 -9.37
CA LYS A 53 -18.78 2.55 -10.65
C LYS A 53 -18.11 3.92 -10.43
N PRO A 54 -16.80 4.04 -10.64
CA PRO A 54 -16.12 5.29 -10.45
C PRO A 54 -16.70 6.34 -11.41
N PRO A 55 -16.81 7.61 -11.00
CA PRO A 55 -17.28 8.67 -11.89
C PRO A 55 -16.39 8.74 -13.12
N GLU A 56 -16.99 9.03 -14.27
CA GLU A 56 -16.27 9.16 -15.53
C GLU A 56 -15.12 10.16 -15.38
N GLY A 57 -13.98 9.84 -16.00
CA GLY A 57 -12.77 10.67 -15.93
C GLY A 57 -11.98 10.52 -14.62
N LEU A 58 -12.35 9.65 -13.67
CA LEU A 58 -11.60 9.50 -12.41
C LEU A 58 -10.17 9.03 -12.66
N VAL A 59 -10.00 8.04 -13.53
CA VAL A 59 -8.68 7.48 -13.87
C VAL A 59 -7.82 8.56 -14.53
N GLU A 60 -8.37 9.28 -15.50
CA GLU A 60 -7.68 10.37 -16.19
C GLU A 60 -7.29 11.50 -15.24
N ARG A 61 -8.15 11.85 -14.26
CA ARG A 61 -7.84 12.85 -13.23
C ARG A 61 -6.75 12.37 -12.27
N ILE A 62 -6.76 11.09 -11.88
CA ILE A 62 -5.72 10.49 -11.03
C ILE A 62 -4.39 10.49 -11.78
N ASP A 63 -4.38 10.03 -13.03
CA ASP A 63 -3.18 9.94 -13.87
C ASP A 63 -2.59 11.32 -14.17
N ALA A 64 -3.43 12.31 -14.46
CA ALA A 64 -2.98 13.69 -14.65
C ALA A 64 -2.33 14.25 -13.38
N ARG A 65 -2.90 13.94 -12.20
CA ARG A 65 -2.38 14.39 -10.91
C ARG A 65 -1.12 13.63 -10.49
N MET A 66 -0.99 12.35 -10.82
CA MET A 66 0.24 11.59 -10.57
C MET A 66 1.37 12.08 -11.46
N ARG A 67 1.12 12.30 -12.76
CA ARG A 67 2.12 12.84 -13.69
C ARG A 67 2.63 14.21 -13.28
N SER A 68 1.75 15.12 -12.86
CA SER A 68 2.18 16.46 -12.41
C SER A 68 3.02 16.42 -11.14
N ARG A 69 2.70 15.52 -10.20
CA ARG A 69 3.52 15.30 -8.99
C ARG A 69 4.88 14.71 -9.35
N GLY A 70 4.94 13.72 -10.24
CA GLY A 70 6.19 13.13 -10.71
C GLY A 70 7.12 14.18 -11.32
N GLN A 71 6.60 15.01 -12.23
CA GLN A 71 7.35 16.09 -12.87
C GLN A 71 7.85 17.13 -11.86
N LEU A 72 7.05 17.48 -10.85
CA LEU A 72 7.46 18.38 -9.78
C LEU A 72 8.59 17.78 -8.94
N PHE A 73 8.50 16.50 -8.58
CA PHE A 73 9.55 15.81 -7.83
C PHE A 73 10.85 15.68 -8.63
N GLU A 74 10.78 15.35 -9.92
CA GLU A 74 11.94 15.30 -10.80
C GLU A 74 12.62 16.67 -10.91
N ALA A 75 11.84 17.76 -11.06
CA ALA A 75 12.39 19.11 -11.13
C ALA A 75 13.10 19.51 -9.82
N ILE A 76 12.49 19.22 -8.66
CA ILE A 76 13.09 19.50 -7.35
C ILE A 76 14.36 18.66 -7.15
N ALA A 77 14.33 17.38 -7.52
CA ALA A 77 15.47 16.48 -7.40
C ALA A 77 16.64 16.90 -8.31
N ALA A 78 16.35 17.33 -9.55
CA ALA A 78 17.36 17.81 -10.48
C ALA A 78 18.03 19.10 -9.96
N VAL A 79 17.23 20.07 -9.49
CA VAL A 79 17.74 21.32 -8.91
C VAL A 79 18.56 21.04 -7.65
N GLY A 80 18.03 20.24 -6.72
CA GLY A 80 18.75 19.85 -5.50
C GLY A 80 20.05 19.10 -5.80
N GLY A 81 20.05 18.21 -6.79
CA GLY A 81 21.22 17.49 -7.27
C GLY A 81 22.30 18.44 -7.79
N LEU A 82 21.95 19.37 -8.69
CA LEU A 82 22.86 20.40 -9.23
C LEU A 82 23.45 21.29 -8.13
N PHE A 83 22.62 21.78 -7.20
CA PHE A 83 23.09 22.58 -6.07
C PHE A 83 24.00 21.80 -5.13
N SER A 84 23.68 20.53 -4.83
CA SER A 84 24.52 19.68 -3.98
C SER A 84 25.89 19.40 -4.60
N LEU A 85 25.96 19.25 -5.93
CA LEU A 85 27.21 19.05 -6.65
C LEU A 85 28.10 20.29 -6.57
N GLY A 86 27.51 21.47 -6.77
CA GLY A 86 28.20 22.75 -6.61
C GLY A 86 28.70 22.96 -5.18
N TRP A 87 27.88 22.66 -4.18
CA TRP A 87 28.27 22.78 -2.77
C TRP A 87 29.40 21.82 -2.40
N ARG A 88 29.33 20.55 -2.82
CA ARG A 88 30.42 19.58 -2.63
C ARG A 88 31.72 19.99 -3.31
N THR A 89 31.63 20.66 -4.46
CA THR A 89 32.81 21.16 -5.18
C THR A 89 33.45 22.33 -4.43
N ILE A 90 32.65 23.25 -3.87
CA ILE A 90 33.15 24.35 -3.05
C ILE A 90 33.78 23.83 -1.75
N ASP A 91 33.09 22.90 -1.08
CA ASP A 91 33.56 22.27 0.17
C ASP A 91 34.90 21.57 -0.03
N THR A 92 35.02 20.74 -1.08
CA THR A 92 36.29 20.07 -1.42
C THR A 92 37.41 21.05 -1.76
N LEU A 93 37.14 22.13 -2.51
CA LEU A 93 38.14 23.15 -2.80
C LEU A 93 38.59 23.91 -1.54
N TRP A 94 37.67 24.14 -0.60
CA TRP A 94 37.97 24.83 0.66
C TRP A 94 38.80 23.95 1.61
N THR A 95 38.44 22.68 1.77
CA THR A 95 39.16 21.73 2.64
C THR A 95 40.56 21.35 2.16
N ASN A 96 40.87 21.51 0.87
CA ASN A 96 42.21 21.25 0.32
C ASN A 96 43.13 22.49 0.37
N HIS A 97 42.64 23.61 0.89
CA HIS A 97 43.38 24.87 0.97
C HIS A 97 43.89 25.21 2.39
N GLU A 98 43.54 24.39 3.40
CA GLU A 98 44.14 24.34 4.75
C GLU A 98 45.20 23.22 4.84
#